data_AF-A0A537MUB4-F1
#
_entry.id   AF-A0A537MUB4-F1
#
_cell.length_a   1.000
_cell.length_b   1.000
_cell.length_c   1.000
_cell.angle_alpha   90.00
_cell.angle_beta   90.00
_cell.angle_gamma   90.00
#
_symmetry.space_group_name_H-M   'P 1'
#
loop_
_entity.id
_entity.type
_entity.pdbx_description
1 polymer ?
#
loop_
_entity_poly.entity_id
_entity_poly.type
_entity_poly.pdbx_seq_one_letter_code
_entity_poly.pdbx_strand_id
1 'polypeptide(L)'
;MGPARAPFCRHGKKRSHAPLFTLRIHAGGVAIDSHQQGIGAPLRRVEDRRFLLGRGRFVADINVVDALHCVLVRSPHAHARIHAIDVSAAVAAPGVVAVLSGEDMAADGIKAMRPLWVIASRDGSPMAEPPRFALARGTVRHVGEPIAAVIATTREQAMDGAERVRVDYETLPAVVDVRAAQAVSAPQLHAGVPGNVCFRWARGDEAHVRTVFVSAAHVIALELINNRVAGAAIEPRAVLAACGPGIEKLTLYSSTQVP
;
A
#
# COMPACT_ATOMS: atom_id res chain seq x y z
N MET A 1 4.42 37.97 -64.64
CA MET A 1 4.52 37.37 -65.99
C MET A 1 5.76 36.49 -66.00
N GLY A 2 5.61 35.15 -66.08
CA GLY A 2 6.73 34.24 -66.34
C GLY A 2 7.04 34.19 -67.85
N PRO A 3 7.71 33.14 -68.39
CA PRO A 3 8.47 32.05 -67.77
C PRO A 3 9.84 31.80 -68.49
N ALA A 4 10.68 30.88 -67.98
CA ALA A 4 11.62 30.14 -68.84
C ALA A 4 12.05 28.81 -68.20
N ARG A 5 12.16 27.79 -69.05
CA ARG A 5 12.21 26.34 -68.76
C ARG A 5 13.64 25.83 -68.51
N ALA A 6 13.70 24.67 -67.87
CA ALA A 6 14.87 23.82 -67.63
C ALA A 6 15.61 23.35 -68.91
N PRO A 7 16.78 22.69 -68.72
CA PRO A 7 17.02 21.46 -69.46
C PRO A 7 17.35 20.27 -68.55
N PHE A 8 16.77 19.14 -68.95
CA PHE A 8 17.11 17.77 -68.57
C PHE A 8 18.58 17.47 -68.89
N CYS A 9 19.28 16.78 -68.00
CA CYS A 9 20.41 15.93 -68.39
C CYS A 9 20.34 14.58 -67.69
N ARG A 10 20.51 13.52 -68.47
CA ARG A 10 20.27 12.11 -68.15
C ARG A 10 21.64 11.40 -68.09
N HIS A 11 21.71 10.39 -67.21
CA HIS A 11 22.63 9.24 -67.19
C HIS A 11 23.99 9.35 -66.50
N GLY A 12 24.26 8.37 -65.64
CA GLY A 12 25.61 8.03 -65.17
C GLY A 12 25.67 7.47 -63.75
N LYS A 13 25.14 6.25 -63.50
CA LYS A 13 25.39 5.50 -62.26
C LYS A 13 26.89 5.19 -62.14
N LYS A 14 27.62 5.90 -61.26
CA LYS A 14 28.93 5.43 -60.78
C LYS A 14 28.71 4.51 -59.58
N ARG A 15 29.01 3.22 -59.76
CA ARG A 15 29.21 2.26 -58.68
C ARG A 15 30.46 2.68 -57.91
N SER A 16 30.34 2.91 -56.61
CA SER A 16 31.49 2.94 -55.71
C SER A 16 31.14 2.15 -54.45
N HIS A 17 32.07 1.27 -54.09
CA HIS A 17 31.98 0.29 -53.03
C HIS A 17 31.76 0.95 -51.66
N ALA A 18 30.67 0.59 -50.98
CA ALA A 18 30.52 0.82 -49.55
C ALA A 18 31.06 -0.41 -48.79
N PRO A 19 31.73 -0.21 -47.64
CA PRO A 19 32.33 -1.30 -46.87
C PRO A 19 31.26 -2.18 -46.22
N LEU A 20 31.55 -3.49 -46.18
CA LEU A 20 30.78 -4.50 -45.47
C LEU A 20 30.72 -4.16 -43.98
N PHE A 21 29.60 -3.57 -43.53
CA PHE A 21 29.22 -3.61 -42.12
C PHE A 21 28.78 -5.03 -41.79
N THR A 22 29.63 -5.79 -41.10
CA THR A 22 29.27 -7.09 -40.54
C THR A 22 28.32 -6.89 -39.35
N LEU A 23 27.02 -6.89 -39.62
CA LEU A 23 25.98 -6.99 -38.61
C LEU A 23 26.02 -8.42 -38.02
N ARG A 24 26.67 -8.61 -36.88
CA ARG A 24 26.55 -9.85 -36.10
C ARG A 24 25.19 -9.88 -35.40
N ILE A 25 24.17 -10.40 -36.10
CA ILE A 25 22.92 -10.81 -35.47
C ILE A 25 23.22 -12.12 -34.71
N HIS A 26 23.14 -12.10 -33.37
CA HIS A 26 23.09 -13.32 -32.59
C HIS A 26 21.73 -14.00 -32.85
N ALA A 27 21.71 -14.96 -33.78
CA ALA A 27 20.61 -15.86 -34.00
C ALA A 27 20.56 -16.91 -32.86
N GLY A 28 20.18 -16.46 -31.66
CA GLY A 28 19.71 -17.35 -30.59
C GLY A 28 18.21 -17.59 -30.76
N GLY A 29 17.79 -18.07 -31.93
CA GLY A 29 16.41 -18.41 -32.21
C GLY A 29 16.05 -19.74 -31.56
N VAL A 30 15.38 -19.69 -30.41
CA VAL A 30 14.62 -20.86 -29.94
C VAL A 30 13.43 -20.99 -30.88
N ALA A 31 13.35 -22.09 -31.62
CA ALA A 31 12.16 -22.45 -32.38
C ALA A 31 10.98 -22.52 -31.40
N ILE A 32 10.04 -21.57 -31.51
CA ILE A 32 8.76 -21.65 -30.81
C ILE A 32 7.91 -22.60 -31.64
N ASP A 33 7.66 -23.79 -31.11
CA ASP A 33 6.73 -24.75 -31.68
C ASP A 33 5.38 -24.05 -31.89
N SER A 34 4.96 -23.91 -33.15
CA SER A 34 3.77 -23.14 -33.56
C SER A 34 2.45 -23.75 -33.07
N HIS A 35 2.49 -24.92 -32.43
CA HIS A 35 1.33 -25.65 -31.93
C HIS A 35 0.95 -25.33 -30.47
N GLN A 36 1.66 -24.44 -29.79
CA GLN A 36 1.35 -24.04 -28.42
C GLN A 36 1.13 -22.53 -28.35
N GLN A 37 -0.01 -22.04 -28.83
CA GLN A 37 -0.47 -20.67 -28.59
C GLN A 37 -1.98 -20.66 -28.36
N GLY A 38 -2.48 -19.74 -27.54
CA GLY A 38 -3.91 -19.55 -27.31
C GLY A 38 -4.41 -20.00 -25.95
N ILE A 39 -5.73 -19.86 -25.75
CA ILE A 39 -6.42 -20.17 -24.49
C ILE A 39 -6.29 -21.68 -24.21
N GLY A 40 -5.79 -22.02 -23.02
CA GLY A 40 -5.60 -23.41 -22.58
C GLY A 40 -4.24 -24.04 -22.94
N ALA A 41 -3.38 -23.35 -23.71
CA ALA A 41 -2.03 -23.84 -24.00
C ALA A 41 -1.10 -23.65 -22.77
N PRO A 42 -0.25 -24.65 -22.41
CA PRO A 42 0.68 -24.57 -21.28
C PRO A 42 1.94 -23.78 -21.65
N LEU A 43 1.76 -22.49 -21.94
CA LEU A 43 2.85 -21.60 -22.34
C LEU A 43 3.85 -21.38 -21.21
N ARG A 44 5.15 -21.33 -21.56
CA ARG A 44 6.18 -20.82 -20.64
C ARG A 44 5.92 -19.34 -20.34
N ARG A 45 6.15 -18.94 -19.09
CA ARG A 45 5.91 -17.55 -18.67
C ARG A 45 6.96 -16.63 -19.28
N VAL A 46 6.52 -15.47 -19.78
CA VAL A 46 7.43 -14.46 -20.34
C VAL A 46 8.24 -13.76 -19.25
N GLU A 47 7.71 -13.73 -18.03
CA GLU A 47 8.27 -13.09 -16.85
C GLU A 47 9.44 -13.89 -16.25
N ASP A 48 9.49 -15.21 -16.46
CA ASP A 48 10.51 -16.10 -15.89
C ASP A 48 11.91 -15.61 -16.20
N ARG A 49 12.16 -15.19 -17.44
CA ARG A 49 13.50 -14.77 -17.88
C ARG A 49 14.07 -13.65 -17.02
N ARG A 50 13.27 -12.64 -16.66
CA ARG A 50 13.78 -11.53 -15.84
C ARG A 50 13.99 -11.95 -14.39
N PHE A 51 13.10 -12.79 -13.84
CA PHE A 51 13.20 -13.21 -12.44
C PHE A 51 14.34 -14.21 -12.21
N LEU A 52 14.50 -15.20 -13.10
CA LEU A 52 15.58 -16.20 -13.00
C LEU A 52 16.97 -15.60 -13.17
N LEU A 53 17.09 -14.45 -13.82
CA LEU A 53 18.36 -13.74 -14.01
C LEU A 53 18.62 -12.65 -12.96
N GLY A 54 17.77 -12.51 -11.94
CA GLY A 54 17.87 -11.43 -10.96
C GLY A 54 17.64 -10.03 -11.57
N ARG A 55 16.93 -9.96 -12.69
CA ARG A 55 16.56 -8.73 -13.42
C ARG A 55 15.09 -8.34 -13.20
N GLY A 56 14.45 -8.91 -12.18
CA GLY A 56 13.22 -8.35 -11.63
C GLY A 56 13.48 -6.94 -11.13
N ARG A 57 12.43 -6.11 -11.08
CA ARG A 57 12.53 -4.75 -10.53
C ARG A 57 11.37 -4.53 -9.58
N PHE A 58 11.68 -4.64 -8.30
CA PHE A 58 10.80 -4.39 -7.17
C PHE A 58 11.05 -2.99 -6.61
N VAL A 59 10.21 -2.52 -5.67
CA VAL A 59 10.33 -1.14 -5.17
C VAL A 59 11.68 -0.91 -4.49
N ALA A 60 12.14 -1.89 -3.70
CA ALA A 60 13.42 -1.82 -3.00
C ALA A 60 14.65 -1.87 -3.92
N ASP A 61 14.49 -2.25 -5.20
CA ASP A 61 15.58 -2.25 -6.18
C ASP A 61 15.78 -0.87 -6.82
N ILE A 62 14.87 0.08 -6.57
CA ILE A 62 14.89 1.41 -7.18
C ILE A 62 15.75 2.34 -6.33
N ASN A 63 16.90 2.71 -6.88
CA ASN A 63 17.77 3.72 -6.29
C ASN A 63 17.43 5.11 -6.85
N VAL A 64 17.23 6.06 -5.94
CA VAL A 64 17.11 7.49 -6.25
C VAL A 64 18.26 8.20 -5.56
N VAL A 65 18.87 9.15 -6.25
CA VAL A 65 19.94 9.97 -5.67
C VAL A 65 19.40 10.71 -4.46
N ASP A 66 20.16 10.71 -3.37
CA ASP A 66 19.80 11.35 -2.09
C ASP A 66 18.48 10.85 -1.47
N ALA A 67 18.11 9.58 -1.74
CA ALA A 67 16.94 8.97 -1.11
C ALA A 67 17.08 8.91 0.43
N LEU A 68 16.09 9.47 1.12
CA LEU A 68 15.94 9.35 2.56
C LEU A 68 15.16 8.10 2.93
N HIS A 69 15.39 7.61 4.13
CA HIS A 69 14.78 6.39 4.67
C HIS A 69 13.82 6.76 5.80
N CYS A 70 12.61 6.19 5.76
CA CYS A 70 11.57 6.41 6.74
C CYS A 70 11.35 5.16 7.60
N VAL A 71 11.46 5.32 8.91
CA VAL A 71 11.12 4.29 9.91
C VAL A 71 9.97 4.78 10.76
N LEU A 72 8.94 3.94 10.88
CA LEU A 72 7.77 4.25 11.71
C LEU A 72 8.01 3.80 13.14
N VAL A 73 7.88 4.72 14.08
CA VAL A 73 7.73 4.39 15.51
C VAL A 73 6.31 3.86 15.69
N ARG A 74 6.18 2.77 16.45
CA ARG A 74 4.91 2.05 16.59
C ARG A 74 4.54 1.87 18.05
N SER A 75 3.24 1.94 18.33
CA SER A 75 2.70 1.67 19.66
C SER A 75 2.97 0.23 20.12
N PRO A 76 3.50 0.02 21.33
CA PRO A 76 3.52 -1.31 21.95
C PRO A 76 2.18 -1.67 22.60
N HIS A 77 1.25 -0.72 22.76
CA HIS A 77 -0.01 -0.90 23.49
C HIS A 77 -1.18 -1.22 22.55
N ALA A 78 -2.06 -2.12 23.01
CA ALA A 78 -3.31 -2.46 22.33
C ALA A 78 -4.37 -1.35 22.44
N HIS A 79 -4.35 -0.58 23.52
CA HIS A 79 -5.20 0.59 23.71
C HIS A 79 -4.54 1.54 24.72
N ALA A 80 -4.25 2.78 24.33
CA ALA A 80 -3.66 3.76 25.22
C ALA A 80 -3.93 5.19 24.74
N ARG A 81 -4.04 6.14 25.68
CA ARG A 81 -3.96 7.56 25.38
C ARG A 81 -2.49 7.97 25.27
N ILE A 82 -2.16 8.79 24.27
CA ILE A 82 -0.83 9.40 24.14
C ILE A 82 -0.89 10.75 24.87
N HIS A 83 -0.09 10.91 25.91
CA HIS A 83 0.04 12.20 26.60
C HIS A 83 1.06 13.10 25.92
N ALA A 84 2.23 12.56 25.59
CA ALA A 84 3.31 13.29 24.96
C ALA A 84 4.17 12.37 24.10
N ILE A 85 4.77 12.95 23.06
CA ILE A 85 5.80 12.33 22.23
C ILE A 85 7.03 13.24 22.31
N ASP A 86 8.08 12.77 22.97
CA ASP A 86 9.38 13.44 23.01
C ASP A 86 10.28 12.91 21.90
N VAL A 87 10.55 13.80 20.93
CA VAL A 87 11.37 13.53 19.75
C VAL A 87 12.75 14.18 19.85
N SER A 88 13.07 14.88 20.94
CA SER A 88 14.27 15.72 21.05
C SER A 88 15.57 14.93 20.82
N ALA A 89 15.68 13.75 21.45
CA ALA A 89 16.83 12.87 21.28
C ALA A 89 16.93 12.25 19.88
N ALA A 90 15.79 12.01 19.22
CA ALA A 90 15.74 11.50 17.86
C ALA A 90 16.17 12.56 16.85
N VAL A 91 15.69 13.80 17.00
CA VAL A 91 16.07 14.93 16.14
C VAL A 91 17.57 15.25 16.25
N ALA A 92 18.15 15.12 17.44
CA ALA A 92 19.58 15.34 17.65
C ALA A 92 20.47 14.18 17.16
N ALA A 93 19.89 13.06 16.69
CA ALA A 93 20.65 11.89 16.28
C ALA A 93 21.37 12.11 14.94
N PRO A 94 22.59 11.57 14.76
CA PRO A 94 23.33 11.69 13.51
C PRO A 94 22.55 11.17 12.29
N GLY A 95 22.47 12.00 11.25
CA GLY A 95 21.84 11.66 9.97
C GLY A 95 20.31 11.69 9.97
N VAL A 96 19.65 11.94 11.12
CA VAL A 96 18.22 12.21 11.15
C VAL A 96 17.96 13.59 10.55
N VAL A 97 17.05 13.63 9.58
CA VAL A 97 16.66 14.83 8.84
C VAL A 97 15.37 15.41 9.41
N ALA A 98 14.43 14.55 9.79
CA ALA A 98 13.16 14.97 10.36
C ALA A 98 12.53 13.86 11.22
N VAL A 99 11.72 14.26 12.19
CA VAL A 99 10.78 13.38 12.90
C VAL A 99 9.40 14.00 12.78
N LEU A 100 8.46 13.26 12.19
CA LEU A 100 7.10 13.73 11.92
C LEU A 100 6.11 12.98 12.81
N SER A 101 5.13 13.71 13.34
CA SER A 101 4.04 13.22 14.18
C SER A 101 2.69 13.39 13.49
N GLY A 102 1.64 12.84 14.10
CA GLY A 102 0.27 13.10 13.64
C GLY A 102 -0.15 14.58 13.73
N GLU A 103 0.47 15.37 14.61
CA GLU A 103 0.20 16.81 14.69
C GLU A 103 0.82 17.58 13.52
N ASP A 104 2.02 17.19 13.06
CA ASP A 104 2.64 17.78 11.87
C ASP A 104 1.77 17.52 10.62
N MET A 105 1.25 16.29 10.49
CA MET A 105 0.29 15.97 9.42
C MET A 105 -0.97 16.85 9.48
N ALA A 106 -1.45 17.15 10.69
CA ALA A 106 -2.62 17.98 10.88
C ALA A 106 -2.35 19.46 10.56
N ALA A 107 -1.16 19.96 10.94
CA ALA A 107 -0.70 21.30 10.61
C ALA A 107 -0.60 21.51 9.09
N ASP A 108 -0.18 20.49 8.36
CA ASP A 108 -0.12 20.47 6.89
C ASP A 108 -1.49 20.21 6.22
N GLY A 109 -2.57 20.09 7.01
CA GLY A 109 -3.92 19.87 6.50
C GLY A 109 -4.17 18.47 5.93
N ILE A 110 -3.28 17.50 6.22
CA ILE A 110 -3.45 16.10 5.79
C ILE A 110 -4.58 15.47 6.59
N LYS A 111 -5.62 15.05 5.88
CA LYS A 111 -6.84 14.49 6.48
C LYS A 111 -6.70 13.00 6.78
N ALA A 112 -7.61 12.49 7.62
CA ALA A 112 -7.75 11.07 7.86
C ALA A 112 -8.00 10.29 6.55
N MET A 113 -7.45 9.08 6.49
CA MET A 113 -7.71 8.15 5.40
C MET A 113 -9.18 7.73 5.40
N ARG A 114 -9.78 7.73 4.22
CA ARG A 114 -11.16 7.30 4.01
C ARG A 114 -11.21 5.82 3.64
N PRO A 115 -12.25 5.09 4.05
CA PRO A 115 -12.47 3.73 3.59
C PRO A 115 -12.76 3.73 2.08
N LEU A 116 -12.31 2.68 1.39
CA LEU A 116 -12.61 2.49 -0.03
C LEU A 116 -14.09 2.12 -0.26
N TRP A 117 -14.68 1.41 0.70
CA TRP A 117 -16.06 0.92 0.64
C TRP A 117 -16.87 1.55 1.76
N VAL A 118 -17.99 2.16 1.41
CA VAL A 118 -18.96 2.71 2.36
C VAL A 118 -20.21 1.84 2.31
N ILE A 119 -20.59 1.32 3.48
CA ILE A 119 -21.71 0.38 3.60
C ILE A 119 -22.85 1.08 4.34
N ALA A 120 -24.07 1.01 3.80
CA ALA A 120 -25.27 1.40 4.53
C ALA A 120 -25.70 0.26 5.45
N SER A 121 -26.09 0.60 6.68
CA SER A 121 -26.76 -0.32 7.60
C SER A 121 -28.14 -0.71 7.06
N ARG A 122 -28.71 -1.79 7.62
CA ARG A 122 -30.04 -2.31 7.28
C ARG A 122 -31.15 -1.27 7.45
N ASP A 123 -31.00 -0.35 8.41
CA ASP A 123 -31.94 0.73 8.68
C ASP A 123 -31.72 1.97 7.76
N GLY A 124 -30.79 1.89 6.82
CA GLY A 124 -30.43 2.97 5.90
C GLY A 124 -29.43 3.99 6.48
N SER A 125 -29.05 3.88 7.75
CA SER A 125 -28.02 4.76 8.32
C SER A 125 -26.64 4.49 7.70
N PRO A 126 -25.77 5.51 7.58
CA PRO A 126 -24.40 5.30 7.13
C PRO A 126 -23.61 4.48 8.17
N MET A 127 -22.63 3.70 7.72
CA MET A 127 -21.68 3.08 8.65
C MET A 127 -20.91 4.13 9.44
N ALA A 128 -20.50 3.76 10.65
CA ALA A 128 -19.65 4.61 11.47
C ALA A 128 -18.22 4.66 10.91
N GLU A 129 -17.76 5.86 10.58
CA GLU A 129 -16.43 6.11 10.02
C GLU A 129 -15.58 6.93 11.01
N PRO A 130 -15.03 6.32 12.08
CA PRO A 130 -14.09 7.03 12.92
C PRO A 130 -12.83 7.40 12.10
N PRO A 131 -12.22 8.56 12.35
CA PRO A 131 -11.07 9.01 11.59
C PRO A 131 -9.88 8.04 11.77
N ARG A 132 -9.26 7.65 10.66
CA ARG A 132 -8.05 6.84 10.62
C ARG A 132 -6.87 7.63 10.09
N PHE A 133 -5.99 8.09 10.97
CA PHE A 133 -4.81 8.85 10.60
C PHE A 133 -3.65 7.91 10.19
N ALA A 134 -2.70 8.42 9.39
CA ALA A 134 -1.52 7.62 9.04
C ALA A 134 -0.55 7.47 10.23
N LEU A 135 -0.46 8.53 11.06
CA LEU A 135 0.17 8.55 12.37
C LEU A 135 -0.90 8.86 13.41
N ALA A 136 -1.00 8.04 14.46
CA ALA A 136 -2.05 8.16 15.47
C ALA A 136 -1.96 9.50 16.21
N ARG A 137 -3.13 10.01 16.61
CA ARG A 137 -3.29 11.27 17.36
C ARG A 137 -4.12 11.03 18.59
N GLY A 138 -3.57 11.39 19.76
CA GLY A 138 -4.22 11.32 21.07
C GLY A 138 -4.49 9.91 21.61
N THR A 139 -4.78 8.91 20.78
CA THR A 139 -5.09 7.54 21.24
C THR A 139 -4.67 6.51 20.21
N VAL A 140 -4.00 5.46 20.67
CA VAL A 140 -3.66 4.26 19.91
C VAL A 140 -4.62 3.13 20.30
N ARG A 141 -5.03 2.32 19.34
CA ARG A 141 -6.14 1.34 19.42
C ARG A 141 -5.75 -0.06 18.96
N HIS A 142 -4.48 -0.25 18.58
CA HIS A 142 -3.91 -1.57 18.40
C HIS A 142 -2.38 -1.55 18.53
N VAL A 143 -1.82 -2.70 18.87
CA VAL A 143 -0.37 -2.91 18.84
C VAL A 143 0.13 -2.69 17.41
N GLY A 144 1.25 -1.99 17.27
CA GLY A 144 1.87 -1.70 15.98
C GLY A 144 1.29 -0.47 15.27
N GLU A 145 0.33 0.26 15.85
CA GLU A 145 -0.21 1.49 15.27
C GLU A 145 0.92 2.54 15.14
N PRO A 146 1.16 3.11 13.95
CA PRO A 146 2.19 4.13 13.76
C PRO A 146 1.86 5.41 14.54
N ILE A 147 2.85 6.01 15.18
CA ILE A 147 2.69 7.23 16.00
C ILE A 147 3.59 8.38 15.56
N ALA A 148 4.76 8.04 15.00
CA ALA A 148 5.72 8.98 14.46
C ALA A 148 6.50 8.33 13.30
N ALA A 149 7.08 9.17 12.45
CA ALA A 149 7.95 8.76 11.35
C ALA A 149 9.31 9.45 11.50
N VAL A 150 10.38 8.67 11.58
CA VAL A 150 11.76 9.16 11.60
C VAL A 150 12.35 9.03 10.21
N ILE A 151 12.85 10.15 9.68
CA ILE A 151 13.42 10.26 8.35
C ILE A 151 14.92 10.52 8.49
N ALA A 152 15.76 9.71 7.86
CA ALA A 152 17.22 9.84 7.92
C ALA A 152 17.91 9.53 6.59
N THR A 153 19.20 9.87 6.49
CA THR A 153 20.00 9.63 5.28
C THR A 153 20.29 8.15 5.02
N THR A 154 20.33 7.31 6.05
CA THR A 154 20.39 5.85 5.89
C THR A 154 19.28 5.16 6.67
N ARG A 155 19.00 3.91 6.30
CA ARG A 155 18.04 3.07 7.03
C ARG A 155 18.45 2.87 8.48
N GLU A 156 19.72 2.59 8.74
CA GLU A 156 20.26 2.33 10.08
C GLU A 156 20.11 3.56 10.97
N GLN A 157 20.42 4.75 10.43
CA GLN A 157 20.23 6.00 11.17
C GLN A 157 18.76 6.30 11.48
N ALA A 158 17.84 5.97 10.56
CA ALA A 158 16.41 6.11 10.81
C ALA A 158 15.94 5.14 11.92
N MET A 159 16.48 3.92 11.94
CA MET A 159 16.20 2.93 13.01
C MET A 159 16.75 3.43 14.35
N ASP A 160 17.99 3.87 14.41
CA ASP A 160 18.61 4.42 15.63
C ASP A 160 17.89 5.68 16.13
N GLY A 161 17.38 6.52 15.22
CA GLY A 161 16.55 7.66 15.57
C GLY A 161 15.19 7.25 16.13
N ALA A 162 14.55 6.23 15.55
CA ALA A 162 13.27 5.70 16.01
C ALA A 162 13.34 5.17 17.45
N GLU A 163 14.40 4.46 17.83
CA GLU A 163 14.62 3.96 19.19
C GLU A 163 14.83 5.07 20.24
N ARG A 164 15.14 6.30 19.80
CA ARG A 164 15.30 7.47 20.67
C ARG A 164 14.01 8.25 20.89
N VAL A 165 12.94 7.94 20.16
CA VAL A 165 11.63 8.56 20.38
C VAL A 165 11.01 7.99 21.65
N ARG A 166 10.63 8.88 22.58
CA ARG A 166 9.97 8.50 23.83
C ARG A 166 8.52 8.92 23.80
N VAL A 167 7.65 8.06 24.30
CA VAL A 167 6.20 8.29 24.26
C VAL A 167 5.64 8.02 25.64
N ASP A 168 4.90 8.98 26.15
CA ASP A 168 4.18 8.86 27.40
C ASP A 168 2.76 8.36 27.12
N TYR A 169 2.42 7.23 27.74
CA TYR A 169 1.16 6.51 27.54
C TYR A 169 0.40 6.35 28.85
N GLU A 170 -0.90 6.60 28.78
CA GLU A 170 -1.85 6.04 29.74
C GLU A 170 -2.53 4.83 29.10
N THR A 171 -2.20 3.64 29.59
CA THR A 171 -2.79 2.39 29.08
C THR A 171 -4.26 2.32 29.45
N LEU A 172 -5.09 1.93 28.50
CA LEU A 172 -6.54 1.78 28.65
C LEU A 172 -6.93 0.31 28.50
N PRO A 173 -8.08 -0.12 29.06
CA PRO A 173 -8.59 -1.47 28.85
C PRO A 173 -8.80 -1.74 27.36
N ALA A 174 -8.24 -2.84 26.85
CA ALA A 174 -8.40 -3.27 25.47
C ALA A 174 -9.48 -4.37 25.35
N VAL A 175 -10.06 -4.50 24.16
CA VAL A 175 -10.96 -5.60 23.81
C VAL A 175 -10.53 -6.22 22.48
N VAL A 176 -10.32 -7.54 22.47
CA VAL A 176 -9.81 -8.29 21.30
C VAL A 176 -10.82 -9.31 20.77
N ASP A 177 -11.86 -9.60 21.54
CA ASP A 177 -12.97 -10.46 21.13
C ASP A 177 -14.14 -9.62 20.59
N VAL A 178 -14.65 -10.01 19.42
CA VAL A 178 -15.70 -9.26 18.71
C VAL A 178 -17.03 -9.30 19.44
N ARG A 179 -17.37 -10.40 20.13
CA ARG A 179 -18.63 -10.52 20.88
C ARG A 179 -18.54 -9.69 22.16
N ALA A 180 -17.42 -9.80 22.88
CA ALA A 180 -17.16 -9.01 24.08
C ALA A 180 -17.13 -7.51 23.81
N ALA A 181 -16.70 -7.07 22.62
CA ALA A 181 -16.68 -5.65 22.23
C ALA A 181 -18.07 -5.00 22.21
N GLN A 182 -19.15 -5.78 22.11
CA GLN A 182 -20.53 -5.30 22.12
C GLN A 182 -21.20 -5.38 23.50
N ALA A 183 -20.49 -5.89 24.53
CA ALA A 183 -21.02 -5.89 25.89
C ALA A 183 -21.17 -4.45 26.41
N VAL A 184 -22.16 -4.22 27.27
CA VAL A 184 -22.41 -2.89 27.86
C VAL A 184 -21.19 -2.38 28.65
N SER A 185 -20.41 -3.28 29.24
CA SER A 185 -19.18 -2.98 29.99
C SER A 185 -17.92 -2.95 29.13
N ALA A 186 -18.03 -3.11 27.81
CA ALA A 186 -16.86 -3.13 26.92
C ALA A 186 -16.19 -1.76 26.88
N PRO A 187 -14.85 -1.70 26.74
CA PRO A 187 -14.17 -0.43 26.54
C PRO A 187 -14.64 0.23 25.24
N GLN A 188 -14.97 1.51 25.31
CA GLN A 188 -15.35 2.31 24.16
C GLN A 188 -14.09 2.72 23.37
N LEU A 189 -13.89 2.19 22.16
CA LEU A 189 -12.67 2.44 21.36
C LEU A 189 -12.70 3.78 20.62
N HIS A 190 -13.87 4.16 20.12
CA HIS A 190 -14.08 5.40 19.37
C HIS A 190 -15.26 6.15 19.97
N ALA A 191 -15.05 7.39 20.43
CA ALA A 191 -16.11 8.18 21.07
C ALA A 191 -17.37 8.35 20.20
N GLY A 192 -17.20 8.45 18.87
CA GLY A 192 -18.30 8.59 17.91
C GLY A 192 -18.96 7.29 17.44
N VAL A 193 -18.61 6.12 18.02
CA VAL A 193 -19.10 4.81 17.58
C VAL A 193 -19.68 4.03 18.77
N PRO A 194 -20.87 4.41 19.27
CA PRO A 194 -21.43 3.83 20.49
C PRO A 194 -21.57 2.31 20.38
N GLY A 195 -21.17 1.60 21.44
CA GLY A 195 -21.28 0.14 21.52
C GLY A 195 -20.33 -0.62 20.59
N ASN A 196 -19.31 0.05 20.04
CA ASN A 196 -18.32 -0.52 19.12
C ASN A 196 -18.94 -1.18 17.87
N VAL A 197 -20.12 -0.72 17.43
CA VAL A 197 -20.80 -1.23 16.23
C VAL A 197 -20.54 -0.29 15.05
N CYS A 198 -19.83 -0.79 14.03
CA CYS A 198 -19.58 -0.04 12.81
C CYS A 198 -20.82 0.06 11.92
N PHE A 199 -21.49 -1.06 11.66
CA PHE A 199 -22.75 -1.13 10.91
C PHE A 199 -23.46 -2.45 11.19
N ARG A 200 -24.74 -2.55 10.79
CA ARG A 200 -25.50 -3.81 10.74
C ARG A 200 -25.95 -4.07 9.33
N TRP A 201 -25.41 -5.08 8.67
CA TRP A 201 -25.74 -5.40 7.28
C TRP A 201 -26.55 -6.69 7.19
N ALA A 202 -27.51 -6.73 6.26
CA ALA A 202 -28.32 -7.90 5.97
C ALA A 202 -28.65 -7.97 4.47
N ARG A 203 -28.93 -9.17 3.98
CA ARG A 203 -29.39 -9.43 2.61
C ARG A 203 -30.29 -10.67 2.60
N GLY A 204 -31.32 -10.66 1.75
CA GLY A 204 -32.28 -11.76 1.62
C GLY A 204 -33.59 -11.50 2.35
N ASP A 205 -34.46 -12.52 2.39
CA ASP A 205 -35.77 -12.46 3.03
C ASP A 205 -35.75 -13.16 4.40
N GLU A 206 -35.52 -12.37 5.45
CA GLU A 206 -35.46 -12.88 6.83
C GLU A 206 -36.80 -13.47 7.29
N ALA A 207 -37.93 -12.90 6.85
CA ALA A 207 -39.25 -13.34 7.30
C ALA A 207 -39.62 -14.70 6.70
N HIS A 208 -39.34 -14.90 5.40
CA HIS A 208 -39.51 -16.18 4.74
C HIS A 208 -38.60 -17.24 5.36
N VAL A 209 -37.31 -16.93 5.56
CA VAL A 209 -36.37 -17.86 6.18
C VAL A 209 -36.82 -18.26 7.59
N ARG A 210 -37.27 -17.32 8.42
CA ARG A 210 -37.81 -17.63 9.77
C ARG A 210 -38.99 -18.59 9.69
N THR A 211 -39.90 -18.40 8.75
CA THR A 211 -41.05 -19.30 8.54
C THR A 211 -40.60 -20.72 8.20
N VAL A 212 -39.62 -20.86 7.30
CA VAL A 212 -39.07 -22.16 6.90
C VAL A 212 -38.37 -22.87 8.06
N PHE A 213 -37.64 -22.14 8.91
CA PHE A 213 -36.98 -22.72 10.08
C PHE A 213 -37.96 -23.29 11.12
N VAL A 214 -39.17 -22.73 11.25
CA VAL A 214 -40.17 -23.24 12.20
C VAL A 214 -40.75 -24.59 11.76
N SER A 215 -40.94 -24.81 10.45
CA SER A 215 -41.55 -26.03 9.91
C SER A 215 -40.54 -27.09 9.45
N ALA A 216 -39.24 -26.81 9.55
CA ALA A 216 -38.19 -27.72 9.10
C ALA A 216 -38.20 -29.01 9.94
N ALA A 217 -38.20 -30.17 9.26
CA ALA A 217 -38.12 -31.47 9.92
C ALA A 217 -36.80 -31.67 10.69
N HIS A 218 -35.72 -31.04 10.23
CA HIS A 218 -34.39 -31.09 10.84
C HIS A 218 -33.73 -29.72 10.80
N VAL A 219 -33.14 -29.31 11.92
CA VAL A 219 -32.34 -28.09 12.05
C VAL A 219 -30.98 -28.46 12.62
N ILE A 220 -29.91 -28.07 11.92
CA ILE A 220 -28.53 -28.24 12.38
C ILE A 220 -27.93 -26.85 12.58
N ALA A 221 -27.35 -26.62 13.75
CA ALA A 221 -26.65 -25.39 14.09
C ALA A 221 -25.15 -25.68 14.28
N LEU A 222 -24.32 -24.79 13.76
CA LEU A 222 -22.87 -24.85 13.90
C LEU A 222 -22.31 -23.45 14.12
N GLU A 223 -21.41 -23.32 15.09
CA GLU A 223 -20.60 -22.12 15.26
C GLU A 223 -19.24 -22.32 14.59
N LEU A 224 -18.90 -21.43 13.66
CA LEU A 224 -17.65 -21.46 12.92
C LEU A 224 -16.88 -20.17 13.17
N ILE A 225 -15.62 -20.30 13.58
CA ILE A 225 -14.67 -19.18 13.64
C ILE A 225 -13.84 -19.19 12.36
N ASN A 226 -14.08 -18.22 11.49
CA ASN A 226 -13.15 -17.94 10.40
C ASN A 226 -11.99 -17.10 10.95
N ASN A 227 -10.86 -17.77 11.21
CA ASN A 227 -9.72 -17.17 11.88
C ASN A 227 -9.15 -15.97 11.10
N ARG A 228 -8.63 -14.99 11.84
CA ARG A 228 -7.89 -13.88 11.26
C ARG A 228 -6.57 -14.39 10.68
N VAL A 229 -6.40 -14.24 9.38
CA VAL A 229 -5.15 -14.52 8.64
C VAL A 229 -4.69 -13.27 7.90
N ALA A 230 -3.42 -13.25 7.49
CA ALA A 230 -2.86 -12.17 6.69
C ALA A 230 -2.20 -12.72 5.43
N GLY A 231 -2.31 -11.99 4.33
CA GLY A 231 -1.48 -12.24 3.14
C GLY A 231 -0.03 -11.88 3.45
N ALA A 232 0.77 -12.87 3.84
CA ALA A 232 2.19 -12.72 4.15
C ALA A 232 3.02 -12.84 2.85
N ALA A 233 2.87 -11.86 1.96
CA ALA A 233 3.67 -11.79 0.74
C ALA A 233 5.17 -11.75 1.09
N ILE A 234 5.99 -12.45 0.28
CA ILE A 234 7.45 -12.51 0.49
C ILE A 234 8.07 -11.12 0.38
N GLU A 235 7.59 -10.30 -0.56
CA GLU A 235 7.89 -8.86 -0.60
C GLU A 235 6.93 -8.12 0.35
N PRO A 236 7.43 -7.44 1.40
CA PRO A 236 6.60 -6.57 2.23
C PRO A 236 6.10 -5.35 1.45
N ARG A 237 5.12 -4.64 2.00
CA ARG A 237 4.68 -3.38 1.38
C ARG A 237 5.84 -2.38 1.34
N ALA A 238 6.06 -1.80 0.17
CA ALA A 238 7.12 -0.84 -0.06
C ALA A 238 6.59 0.33 -0.88
N VAL A 239 7.06 1.53 -0.55
CA VAL A 239 6.75 2.77 -1.25
C VAL A 239 8.03 3.60 -1.37
N LEU A 240 8.27 4.14 -2.54
CA LEU A 240 9.31 5.12 -2.82
C LEU A 240 8.67 6.32 -3.50
N ALA A 241 8.73 7.47 -2.81
CA ALA A 241 8.29 8.75 -3.33
C ALA A 241 9.50 9.51 -3.86
N ALA A 242 9.51 9.83 -5.16
CA ALA A 242 10.51 10.67 -5.79
C ALA A 242 9.91 12.05 -6.08
N CYS A 243 10.36 13.04 -5.33
CA CYS A 243 10.03 14.46 -5.47
C CYS A 243 11.23 15.31 -4.99
N GLY A 244 11.36 16.54 -5.46
CA GLY A 244 12.46 17.41 -5.05
C GLY A 244 12.65 18.64 -5.96
N PRO A 245 13.63 19.49 -5.67
CA PRO A 245 13.95 20.66 -6.49
C PRO A 245 14.16 20.27 -7.96
N GLY A 246 13.45 20.92 -8.87
CA GLY A 246 13.50 20.63 -10.31
C GLY A 246 12.66 19.43 -10.77
N ILE A 247 12.01 18.70 -9.84
CA ILE A 247 11.04 17.65 -10.16
C ILE A 247 9.64 18.24 -10.02
N GLU A 248 9.00 18.55 -11.15
CA GLU A 248 7.64 19.13 -11.18
C GLU A 248 6.52 18.16 -10.80
N LYS A 249 6.82 16.85 -10.73
CA LYS A 249 5.83 15.79 -10.51
C LYS A 249 6.29 14.81 -9.44
N LEU A 250 5.43 14.52 -8.47
CA LEU A 250 5.63 13.37 -7.58
C LEU A 250 5.53 12.07 -8.38
N THR A 251 6.60 11.28 -8.37
CA THR A 251 6.56 9.89 -8.86
C THR A 251 6.51 8.94 -7.66
N LEU A 252 5.49 8.08 -7.61
CA LEU A 252 5.31 7.11 -6.53
C LEU A 252 5.49 5.69 -7.08
N TYR A 253 6.57 5.03 -6.68
CA TYR A 253 6.72 3.58 -6.89
C TYR A 253 6.13 2.87 -5.67
N SER A 254 5.21 1.93 -5.89
CA SER A 254 4.48 1.28 -4.81
C SER A 254 4.14 -0.17 -5.15
N SER A 255 4.17 -1.03 -4.14
CA SER A 255 3.64 -2.40 -4.20
C SER A 255 2.11 -2.38 -4.11
N THR A 256 1.43 -1.67 -5.02
CA THR A 256 -0.04 -1.53 -5.05
C THR A 256 -0.68 -2.42 -6.10
N GLN A 257 -1.87 -2.94 -5.79
CA GLN A 257 -2.71 -3.69 -6.73
C GLN A 257 -3.74 -2.78 -7.42
N VAL A 258 -3.78 -1.50 -7.04
CA VAL A 258 -4.65 -0.46 -7.60
C VAL A 258 -3.77 0.78 -7.81
N PRO A 259 -2.95 0.81 -8.88
CA PRO A 259 -2.03 1.91 -9.18
C PRO A 259 -2.74 3.18 -9.65
#